data_AF-A0A840WN42-F1
#
_entry.id   AF-A0A840WN42-F1
#
_cell.length_a   1.000
_cell.length_b   1.000
_cell.length_c   1.000
_cell.angle_alpha   90.00
_cell.angle_beta   90.00
_cell.angle_gamma   90.00
#
_symmetry.space_group_name_H-M   'P 1'
#
loop_
_entity.id
_entity.type
_entity.pdbx_description
1 polymer ?
#
loop_
_entity_poly.entity_id
_entity_poly.type
_entity_poly.pdbx_seq_one_letter_code
_entity_poly.pdbx_strand_id
1 'polypeptide(L)'
;MPSCPSGHHSTATDFCDICGLRLQALSVPPPGHPPAQQHPRHQQHQQSQHHQYPQHPQQPSARPPAQRPAPDQSPPRPRPATRGGPCPECGTSRAGRFCEECGYDFASQSGSHQRRISAPGSAPIGVRWRAVVAADPAYYQYMVDQGMLDPTQISFPAGGQQRRVTLQGERVHIGRRSRSKGFTPEIDLGGPGGDPAISHIHAVLLSRPGDTWSLVDPGSTNGTTINGTANPIAHHVEVPLNDSDRIYVGAWTVIILQKG
;
A
#
# COMPACT_ATOMS: atom_id res chain seq x y z
N MET A 1 15.52 39.58 7.69
CA MET A 1 15.09 38.17 7.74
C MET A 1 13.93 38.01 6.77
N PRO A 2 14.04 37.13 5.77
CA PRO A 2 12.94 36.90 4.83
C PRO A 2 11.71 36.41 5.59
N SER A 3 10.56 36.98 5.25
CA SER A 3 9.28 36.61 5.83
C SER A 3 8.62 35.59 4.93
N CYS A 4 8.21 34.47 5.52
CA CYS A 4 7.51 33.40 4.84
C CYS A 4 6.10 33.87 4.42
N PRO A 5 5.53 33.36 3.30
CA PRO A 5 4.15 33.65 2.91
C PRO A 5 3.09 33.35 3.99
N SER A 6 3.40 32.46 4.94
CA SER A 6 2.55 32.16 6.10
C SER A 6 2.76 33.10 7.30
N GLY A 7 3.56 34.16 7.16
CA GLY A 7 3.78 35.17 8.20
C GLY A 7 4.91 34.88 9.20
N HIS A 8 5.68 33.81 9.00
CA HIS A 8 6.80 33.45 9.88
C HIS A 8 8.09 34.19 9.53
N HIS A 9 8.89 34.50 10.54
CA HIS A 9 10.25 35.02 10.35
C HIS A 9 11.25 33.86 10.27
N SER A 10 12.02 33.78 9.18
CA SER A 10 13.04 32.75 8.98
C SER A 10 14.45 33.33 8.97
N THR A 11 15.41 32.52 9.39
CA THR A 11 16.85 32.82 9.26
C THR A 11 17.44 32.30 7.95
N ALA A 12 16.89 31.23 7.39
CA ALA A 12 17.26 30.72 6.07
C ALA A 12 16.69 31.58 4.93
N THR A 13 17.37 31.56 3.77
CA THR A 13 17.03 32.38 2.60
C THR A 13 16.21 31.65 1.54
N ASP A 14 16.22 30.32 1.56
CA ASP A 14 15.62 29.49 0.50
C ASP A 14 14.32 28.82 0.96
N PHE A 15 14.23 28.44 2.24
CA PHE A 15 13.06 27.77 2.84
C PHE A 15 12.82 28.28 4.26
N CYS A 16 11.56 28.26 4.71
CA CYS A 16 11.21 28.68 6.05
C CYS A 16 11.52 27.60 7.08
N ASP A 17 12.33 27.93 8.09
CA ASP A 17 12.79 27.02 9.15
C ASP A 17 11.63 26.53 10.06
N ILE A 18 10.51 27.25 10.08
CA ILE A 18 9.35 26.94 10.92
C ILE A 18 8.32 26.05 10.19
N CYS A 19 8.08 26.30 8.90
CA CYS A 19 6.98 25.65 8.18
C CYS A 19 7.39 25.01 6.84
N GLY A 20 8.66 25.07 6.45
CA GLY A 20 9.22 24.39 5.28
C GLY A 20 8.87 25.00 3.92
N LEU A 21 8.04 26.05 3.87
CA LEU A 21 7.67 26.70 2.62
C LEU A 21 8.85 27.45 2.00
N ARG A 22 8.95 27.42 0.66
CA ARG A 22 10.00 28.12 -0.09
C ARG A 22 9.82 29.63 0.05
N LEU A 23 10.89 30.33 0.40
CA LEU A 23 10.91 31.78 0.49
C LEU A 23 11.11 32.33 -0.92
N GLN A 24 10.13 33.05 -1.46
CA GLN A 24 10.18 33.54 -2.84
C GLN A 24 11.27 34.61 -2.96
N ALA A 25 12.38 34.28 -3.62
CA ALA A 25 13.35 35.26 -4.07
C ALA A 25 12.70 36.12 -5.17
N LEU A 26 12.50 37.41 -4.89
CA LEU A 26 12.19 38.40 -5.93
C LEU A 26 13.34 38.34 -6.95
N SER A 27 13.08 37.71 -8.09
CA SER A 27 14.05 37.58 -9.19
C SER A 27 14.20 38.94 -9.85
N VAL A 28 15.36 39.58 -9.69
CA VAL A 28 15.76 40.72 -10.53
C VAL A 28 16.12 40.15 -11.91
N PRO A 29 15.46 40.56 -13.01
CA PRO A 29 15.83 40.07 -14.34
C PRO A 29 17.17 40.70 -14.80
N PRO A 30 18.12 39.92 -15.36
CA PRO A 30 19.29 40.49 -16.01
C PRO A 30 18.91 41.10 -17.38
N PRO A 31 19.63 42.15 -17.85
CA PRO A 31 19.30 42.82 -19.10
C PRO A 31 19.75 42.03 -20.34
N GLY A 32 18.80 41.81 -21.24
CA GLY A 32 18.88 41.92 -22.71
C GLY A 32 19.91 41.09 -23.49
N HIS A 33 19.43 40.12 -24.28
CA HIS A 33 20.05 39.69 -25.56
C HIS A 33 18.96 39.54 -26.64
N PRO A 34 19.22 39.87 -27.92
CA PRO A 34 18.19 40.04 -28.97
C PRO A 34 17.78 38.72 -29.67
N PRO A 35 16.71 38.72 -30.50
CA PRO A 35 16.11 37.50 -31.02
C PRO A 35 16.74 37.04 -32.35
N ALA A 36 16.88 35.73 -32.52
CA ALA A 36 17.22 35.12 -33.81
C ALA A 36 16.02 34.35 -34.39
N GLN A 37 15.88 34.48 -35.70
CA GLN A 37 14.71 34.24 -36.53
C GLN A 37 14.44 32.75 -36.85
N GLN A 38 13.27 32.51 -37.47
CA GLN A 38 12.64 31.22 -37.70
C GLN A 38 12.97 30.57 -39.08
N HIS A 39 12.94 29.22 -39.10
CA HIS A 39 12.59 28.25 -40.20
C HIS A 39 13.55 28.04 -41.40
N PRO A 40 13.48 26.90 -42.18
CA PRO A 40 12.54 25.76 -42.19
C PRO A 40 13.16 24.33 -42.26
N ARG A 41 12.27 23.31 -42.33
CA ARG A 41 12.48 21.85 -42.37
C ARG A 41 13.40 21.32 -43.49
N HIS A 42 14.10 20.20 -43.25
CA HIS A 42 14.01 18.98 -44.07
C HIS A 42 14.60 17.70 -43.40
N GLN A 43 13.88 16.63 -43.69
CA GLN A 43 14.01 15.17 -43.53
C GLN A 43 15.38 14.54 -43.88
N GLN A 44 15.90 13.62 -43.05
CA GLN A 44 16.61 12.36 -43.40
C GLN A 44 17.17 11.71 -42.10
N HIS A 45 16.69 10.53 -41.70
CA HIS A 45 17.25 9.19 -41.98
C HIS A 45 18.54 8.83 -41.21
N GLN A 46 18.41 7.71 -40.50
CA GLN A 46 19.41 6.66 -40.18
C GLN A 46 20.39 6.83 -39.02
N GLN A 47 20.54 5.68 -38.34
CA GLN A 47 21.61 5.20 -37.48
C GLN A 47 21.60 5.57 -35.98
N SER A 48 21.01 4.65 -35.23
CA SER A 48 21.73 3.81 -34.26
C SER A 48 22.97 4.42 -33.61
N GLN A 49 22.87 4.92 -32.37
CA GLN A 49 23.98 4.81 -31.40
C GLN A 49 23.46 4.70 -29.96
N HIS A 50 23.79 3.56 -29.37
CA HIS A 50 23.71 3.23 -27.95
C HIS A 50 24.65 4.16 -27.14
N HIS A 51 24.16 4.69 -26.01
CA HIS A 51 24.97 5.21 -24.90
C HIS A 51 24.41 4.52 -23.63
N GLN A 52 24.88 3.33 -23.25
CA GLN A 52 26.13 3.01 -22.53
C GLN A 52 26.10 3.49 -21.07
N TYR A 53 25.51 2.62 -20.23
CA TYR A 53 25.65 2.62 -18.77
C TYR A 53 27.02 2.03 -18.37
N PRO A 54 27.69 2.54 -17.32
CA PRO A 54 28.90 1.93 -16.78
C PRO A 54 28.58 0.57 -16.13
N GLN A 55 29.18 -0.50 -16.65
CA GLN A 55 29.13 -1.83 -16.04
C GLN A 55 30.24 -1.98 -14.99
N HIS A 56 29.87 -2.46 -13.80
CA HIS A 56 30.79 -2.93 -12.77
C HIS A 56 31.60 -4.15 -13.28
N PRO A 57 32.93 -4.19 -13.11
CA PRO A 57 33.73 -5.36 -13.47
C PRO A 57 33.45 -6.54 -12.54
N GLN A 58 33.06 -7.68 -13.11
CA GLN A 58 33.06 -8.98 -12.43
C GLN A 58 34.48 -9.54 -12.37
N GLN A 59 34.90 -9.95 -11.16
CA GLN A 59 36.18 -10.61 -10.93
C GLN A 59 36.16 -12.08 -11.40
N PRO A 60 37.24 -12.59 -12.03
CA PRO A 60 37.35 -13.99 -12.40
C PRO A 60 37.69 -14.87 -11.18
N SER A 61 36.87 -15.88 -10.92
CA SER A 61 37.12 -16.89 -9.89
C SER A 61 38.19 -17.88 -10.37
N ALA A 62 39.33 -17.91 -9.68
CA ALA A 62 40.40 -18.88 -9.87
C ALA A 62 39.97 -20.29 -9.41
N ARG A 63 40.44 -21.29 -10.17
CA ARG A 63 40.14 -22.72 -10.02
C ARG A 63 41.14 -23.37 -9.02
N PRO A 64 40.70 -24.11 -7.98
CA PRO A 64 41.61 -24.88 -7.13
C PRO A 64 42.03 -26.21 -7.78
N PRO A 65 43.21 -26.77 -7.44
CA PRO A 65 43.70 -28.02 -8.01
C PRO A 65 43.03 -29.26 -7.39
N ALA A 66 42.96 -30.32 -8.21
CA ALA A 66 42.36 -31.62 -7.89
C ALA A 66 43.14 -32.37 -6.80
N GLN A 67 42.42 -32.83 -5.77
CA GLN A 67 42.92 -33.78 -4.77
C GLN A 67 42.23 -35.15 -4.96
N ARG A 68 43.01 -36.22 -4.76
CA ARG A 68 42.68 -37.63 -4.97
C ARG A 68 41.51 -38.12 -4.08
N PRO A 69 40.77 -39.17 -4.51
CA PRO A 69 39.69 -39.74 -3.72
C PRO A 69 40.22 -40.60 -2.55
N ALA A 70 39.67 -40.37 -1.36
CA ALA A 70 39.81 -41.19 -0.16
C ALA A 70 38.66 -42.22 -0.09
N PRO A 71 38.80 -43.32 0.68
CA PRO A 71 37.95 -44.51 0.55
C PRO A 71 36.55 -44.36 1.16
N ASP A 72 35.64 -45.13 0.58
CA ASP A 72 34.24 -45.36 0.89
C ASP A 72 33.96 -45.49 2.40
N GLN A 73 33.28 -44.47 2.95
CA GLN A 73 32.54 -44.60 4.20
C GLN A 73 31.06 -44.48 3.88
N SER A 74 30.44 -45.65 3.69
CA SER A 74 28.99 -45.80 3.58
C SER A 74 28.30 -45.16 4.80
N PRO A 75 27.25 -44.34 4.61
CA PRO A 75 26.47 -43.82 5.73
C PRO A 75 25.74 -44.96 6.46
N PRO A 76 25.62 -44.92 7.80
CA PRO A 76 24.91 -45.95 8.54
C PRO A 76 23.42 -45.96 8.13
N ARG A 77 22.90 -47.15 7.85
CA ARG A 77 21.47 -47.41 7.63
C ARG A 77 20.63 -46.77 8.74
N PRO A 78 19.49 -46.14 8.43
CA PRO A 78 18.55 -45.69 9.45
C PRO A 78 18.04 -46.91 10.22
N ARG A 79 18.26 -46.90 11.54
CA ARG A 79 17.66 -47.86 12.47
C ARG A 79 16.13 -47.71 12.40
N PRO A 80 15.36 -48.81 12.49
CA PRO A 80 13.91 -48.69 12.59
C PRO A 80 13.58 -47.87 13.83
N ALA A 81 12.90 -46.75 13.64
CA ALA A 81 12.41 -45.95 14.73
C ALA A 81 11.53 -46.84 15.61
N THR A 82 11.88 -46.91 16.90
CA THR A 82 11.03 -47.43 17.96
C THR A 82 9.61 -46.90 17.73
N ARG A 83 8.62 -47.81 17.76
CA ARG A 83 7.18 -47.49 17.75
C ARG A 83 6.89 -46.56 18.92
N GLY A 84 7.05 -45.26 18.69
CA GLY A 84 6.70 -44.21 19.63
C GLY A 84 5.19 -44.00 19.56
N GLY A 85 4.59 -43.77 20.72
CA GLY A 85 3.16 -43.52 20.88
C GLY A 85 2.65 -42.32 20.08
N PRO A 86 1.34 -42.02 20.18
CA PRO A 86 0.71 -40.93 19.44
C PRO A 86 1.39 -39.57 19.73
N CYS A 87 1.31 -38.66 18.76
CA CYS A 87 1.78 -37.29 18.91
C CYS A 87 1.13 -36.64 20.15
N PRO A 88 1.89 -36.03 21.07
CA PRO A 88 1.31 -35.41 22.26
C PRO A 88 0.43 -34.18 21.95
N GLU A 89 0.63 -33.54 20.79
CA GLU A 89 -0.14 -32.36 20.37
C GLU A 89 -1.45 -32.70 19.64
N CYS A 90 -1.46 -33.71 18.78
CA CYS A 90 -2.62 -34.00 17.91
C CYS A 90 -3.10 -35.46 17.94
N GLY A 91 -2.40 -36.35 18.64
CA GLY A 91 -2.77 -37.77 18.74
C GLY A 91 -2.39 -38.63 17.53
N THR A 92 -1.87 -38.06 16.44
CA THR A 92 -1.50 -38.81 15.23
C THR A 92 -0.34 -39.79 15.49
N SER A 93 -0.43 -40.99 14.93
CA SER A 93 0.60 -42.02 15.02
C SER A 93 1.95 -41.54 14.47
N ARG A 94 3.03 -41.78 15.20
CA ARG A 94 4.37 -41.36 14.81
C ARG A 94 4.88 -42.14 13.60
N ALA A 95 4.96 -41.49 12.45
CA ALA A 95 5.59 -42.02 11.23
C ALA A 95 7.05 -41.57 11.04
N GLY A 96 7.50 -40.52 11.75
CA GLY A 96 8.83 -39.93 11.59
C GLY A 96 9.32 -39.09 12.76
N ARG A 97 10.29 -38.21 12.50
CA ARG A 97 10.82 -37.24 13.49
C ARG A 97 9.90 -36.04 13.71
N PHE A 98 9.16 -35.66 12.68
CA PHE A 98 8.17 -34.59 12.73
C PHE A 98 6.79 -35.22 12.60
N CYS A 99 5.80 -34.67 13.30
CA CYS A 99 4.42 -35.04 13.05
C CYS A 99 3.98 -34.48 11.69
N GLU A 100 3.47 -35.34 10.82
CA GLU A 100 3.03 -34.95 9.47
C GLU A 100 1.78 -34.05 9.49
N GLU A 101 1.02 -34.06 10.59
CA GLU A 101 -0.21 -33.27 10.72
C GLU A 101 0.04 -31.88 11.33
N CYS A 102 0.74 -31.81 12.47
CA CYS A 102 0.92 -30.57 13.22
C CYS A 102 2.36 -30.01 13.21
N GLY A 103 3.31 -30.70 12.58
CA GLY A 103 4.71 -30.24 12.51
C GLY A 103 5.54 -30.44 13.79
N TYR A 104 4.96 -31.04 14.85
CA TYR A 104 5.66 -31.27 16.13
C TYR A 104 6.96 -32.07 15.96
N ASP A 105 8.10 -31.55 16.43
CA ASP A 105 9.37 -32.26 16.40
C ASP A 105 9.55 -33.12 17.66
N PHE A 106 9.49 -34.44 17.49
CA PHE A 106 9.65 -35.42 18.56
C PHE A 106 11.06 -35.45 19.17
N ALA A 107 12.08 -34.95 18.47
CA ALA A 107 13.45 -34.92 18.98
C ALA A 107 13.71 -33.72 19.90
N SER A 108 13.07 -32.58 19.63
CA SER A 108 13.25 -31.34 20.39
C SER A 108 12.08 -31.04 21.34
N GLN A 109 11.01 -31.84 21.32
CA GLN A 109 9.77 -31.61 22.07
C GLN A 109 9.23 -30.18 21.89
N SER A 110 9.40 -29.64 20.67
CA SER A 110 9.01 -28.27 20.34
C SER A 110 8.14 -28.27 19.09
N GLY A 111 6.99 -27.59 19.19
CA GLY A 111 6.07 -27.41 18.08
C GLY A 111 6.52 -26.25 17.20
N SER A 112 6.83 -26.50 15.93
CA SER A 112 6.90 -25.44 14.94
C SER A 112 5.48 -25.04 14.55
N HIS A 113 5.20 -23.74 14.69
CA HIS A 113 3.96 -23.02 14.42
C HIS A 113 3.00 -22.82 15.60
N GLN A 114 3.00 -21.57 16.08
CA GLN A 114 1.77 -20.76 16.14
C GLN A 114 1.07 -20.80 14.77
N ARG A 115 0.47 -21.94 14.45
CA ARG A 115 -0.66 -22.06 13.56
C ARG A 115 -1.76 -22.47 14.52
N ARG A 116 -2.42 -21.48 15.11
CA ARG A 116 -3.59 -21.71 15.96
C ARG A 116 -4.59 -22.50 15.13
N ILE A 117 -4.62 -23.81 15.33
CA ILE A 117 -5.80 -24.61 15.01
C ILE A 117 -6.78 -24.21 16.11
N SER A 118 -7.56 -23.16 15.83
CA SER A 118 -8.67 -22.80 16.69
C SER A 118 -9.59 -24.02 16.77
N ALA A 119 -9.71 -24.58 17.96
CA ALA A 119 -10.88 -25.38 18.30
C ALA A 119 -12.15 -24.60 17.88
N PRO A 120 -13.28 -25.26 17.56
CA PRO A 120 -14.57 -24.60 17.45
C PRO A 120 -15.05 -24.25 18.87
N GLY A 121 -14.28 -23.44 19.58
CA GLY A 121 -14.69 -22.74 20.78
C GLY A 121 -15.03 -21.34 20.35
N SER A 122 -16.34 -21.04 20.35
CA SER A 122 -16.94 -19.70 20.31
C SER A 122 -15.99 -18.59 19.90
N ALA A 123 -15.98 -18.27 18.59
CA ALA A 123 -15.39 -17.00 18.15
C ALA A 123 -15.94 -15.91 19.08
N PRO A 124 -15.11 -14.99 19.61
CA PRO A 124 -15.66 -13.83 20.28
C PRO A 124 -16.65 -13.21 19.29
N ILE A 125 -17.85 -12.90 19.78
CA ILE A 125 -18.81 -12.09 19.01
C ILE A 125 -18.23 -10.66 19.03
N GLY A 126 -17.09 -10.50 18.39
CA GLY A 126 -16.43 -9.23 18.17
C GLY A 126 -17.32 -8.40 17.28
N VAL A 127 -17.28 -7.09 17.48
CA VAL A 127 -18.21 -6.22 16.78
C VAL A 127 -17.91 -6.24 15.29
N ARG A 128 -18.92 -6.54 14.47
CA ARG A 128 -18.75 -6.66 13.03
C ARG A 128 -18.86 -5.30 12.36
N TRP A 129 -17.74 -4.81 11.86
CA TRP A 129 -17.74 -3.58 11.08
C TRP A 129 -18.02 -3.84 9.60
N ARG A 130 -18.74 -2.91 8.98
CA ARG A 130 -19.02 -2.88 7.54
C ARG A 130 -18.66 -1.51 6.98
N ALA A 131 -18.01 -1.50 5.82
CA ALA A 131 -17.86 -0.33 4.98
C ALA A 131 -18.95 -0.33 3.91
N VAL A 132 -19.76 0.71 3.92
CA VAL A 132 -20.79 0.98 2.93
C VAL A 132 -20.23 1.96 1.91
N VAL A 133 -20.00 1.50 0.69
CA VAL A 133 -19.47 2.36 -0.38
C VAL A 133 -20.62 2.79 -1.30
N ALA A 134 -20.67 4.08 -1.60
CA ALA A 134 -21.63 4.67 -2.53
C ALA A 134 -21.00 5.84 -3.31
N ALA A 135 -21.68 6.29 -4.36
CA ALA A 135 -21.42 7.57 -5.00
C ALA A 135 -22.34 8.64 -4.37
N ASP A 136 -21.76 9.72 -3.87
CA ASP A 136 -22.47 10.81 -3.19
C ASP A 136 -22.62 12.01 -4.15
N PRO A 137 -23.84 12.31 -4.63
CA PRO A 137 -24.06 13.42 -5.55
C PRO A 137 -23.79 14.78 -4.92
N ALA A 138 -23.98 14.93 -3.60
CA ALA A 138 -23.73 16.19 -2.91
C ALA A 138 -22.22 16.46 -2.80
N TYR A 139 -21.43 15.43 -2.51
CA TYR A 139 -19.96 15.54 -2.51
C TYR A 139 -19.42 15.82 -3.91
N TYR A 140 -19.93 15.14 -4.94
CA TYR A 140 -19.54 15.44 -6.32
C TYR A 140 -19.84 16.90 -6.71
N GLN A 141 -21.05 17.38 -6.41
CA GLN A 141 -21.43 18.76 -6.70
C GLN A 141 -20.55 19.75 -5.93
N TYR A 142 -20.25 19.49 -4.66
CA TYR A 142 -19.31 20.30 -3.88
C TYR A 142 -17.93 20.38 -4.55
N MET A 143 -17.38 19.26 -5.02
CA MET A 143 -16.08 19.24 -5.70
C MET A 143 -16.08 20.08 -6.99
N VAL A 144 -17.20 20.06 -7.73
CA VAL A 144 -17.41 20.91 -8.91
C VAL A 144 -17.48 22.38 -8.53
N ASP A 145 -18.29 22.72 -7.53
CA ASP A 145 -18.50 24.11 -7.09
C ASP A 145 -17.22 24.74 -6.52
N GLN A 146 -16.34 23.95 -5.91
CA GLN A 146 -15.01 24.38 -5.44
C GLN A 146 -13.96 24.45 -6.57
N GLY A 147 -14.30 24.09 -7.81
CA GLY A 147 -13.37 24.06 -8.93
C GLY A 147 -12.29 22.99 -8.82
N MET A 148 -12.48 22.00 -7.94
CA MET A 148 -11.55 20.88 -7.75
C MET A 148 -11.83 19.73 -8.74
N LEU A 149 -12.97 19.76 -9.42
CA LEU A 149 -13.40 18.74 -10.37
C LEU A 149 -14.02 19.38 -11.61
N ASP A 150 -13.57 18.96 -12.80
CA ASP A 150 -14.18 19.34 -14.07
C ASP A 150 -15.26 18.32 -14.47
N PRO A 151 -16.55 18.69 -14.45
CA PRO A 151 -17.65 17.77 -14.74
C PRO A 151 -17.69 17.32 -16.22
N THR A 152 -17.00 18.04 -17.11
CA THR A 152 -16.87 17.64 -18.53
C THR A 152 -15.86 16.51 -18.73
N GLN A 153 -14.88 16.39 -17.83
CA GLN A 153 -13.86 15.33 -17.86
C GLN A 153 -14.27 14.11 -17.01
N ILE A 154 -14.89 14.37 -15.86
CA ILE A 154 -15.28 13.35 -14.90
C ILE A 154 -16.76 13.51 -14.60
N SER A 155 -17.60 12.76 -15.31
CA SER A 155 -19.05 12.78 -15.12
C SER A 155 -19.50 11.87 -13.97
N PHE A 156 -20.51 12.29 -13.23
CA PHE A 156 -21.11 11.47 -12.17
C PHE A 156 -21.71 10.17 -12.73
N PRO A 157 -21.54 9.02 -12.06
CA PRO A 157 -22.03 7.74 -12.56
C PRO A 157 -23.57 7.65 -12.53
N ALA A 158 -24.19 7.37 -13.67
CA ALA A 158 -25.62 7.08 -13.77
C ALA A 158 -25.91 5.69 -13.16
N GLY A 159 -26.53 5.64 -11.98
CA GLY A 159 -27.00 4.38 -11.37
C GLY A 159 -26.04 3.70 -10.38
N GLY A 160 -25.25 4.47 -9.64
CA GLY A 160 -24.32 3.94 -8.63
C GLY A 160 -25.01 3.06 -7.58
N GLN A 161 -24.71 1.75 -7.60
CA GLN A 161 -25.19 0.80 -6.59
C GLN A 161 -24.35 0.92 -5.31
N GLN A 162 -25.03 1.01 -4.17
CA GLN A 162 -24.39 0.92 -2.87
C GLN A 162 -23.88 -0.51 -2.66
N ARG A 163 -22.59 -0.65 -2.32
CA ARG A 163 -22.00 -1.94 -1.95
C ARG A 163 -21.63 -1.98 -0.48
N ARG A 164 -21.75 -3.14 0.14
CA ARG A 164 -21.38 -3.36 1.54
C ARG A 164 -20.22 -4.35 1.59
N VAL A 165 -19.14 -3.97 2.26
CA VAL A 165 -17.94 -4.78 2.45
C VAL A 165 -17.74 -5.00 3.94
N THR A 166 -17.65 -6.24 4.39
CA THR A 166 -17.31 -6.54 5.78
C THR A 166 -15.83 -6.24 6.01
N LEU A 167 -15.50 -5.49 7.06
CA LEU A 167 -14.10 -5.23 7.41
C LEU A 167 -13.55 -6.42 8.18
N GLN A 168 -12.44 -6.98 7.69
CA GLN A 168 -11.79 -8.17 8.25
C GLN A 168 -10.27 -8.05 8.12
N GLY A 169 -9.55 -8.74 8.99
CA GLY A 169 -8.09 -8.74 9.02
C GLY A 169 -7.51 -7.53 9.77
N GLU A 170 -6.18 -7.41 9.71
CA GLU A 170 -5.45 -6.33 10.40
C GLU A 170 -5.43 -5.02 9.59
N ARG A 171 -5.59 -5.14 8.27
CA ARG A 171 -5.46 -4.04 7.32
C ARG A 171 -6.39 -4.24 6.14
N VAL A 172 -7.07 -3.18 5.72
CA VAL A 172 -7.95 -3.16 4.53
C VAL A 172 -7.53 -1.98 3.66
N HIS A 173 -7.07 -2.24 2.45
CA HIS A 173 -6.70 -1.23 1.48
C HIS A 173 -7.92 -0.78 0.68
N ILE A 174 -7.96 0.53 0.45
CA ILE A 174 -8.97 1.21 -0.34
C ILE A 174 -8.25 1.84 -1.53
N GLY A 175 -8.72 1.55 -2.74
CA GLY A 175 -8.11 2.14 -3.92
C GLY A 175 -8.54 1.45 -5.21
N ARG A 176 -7.75 1.62 -6.26
CA ARG A 176 -7.96 0.96 -7.56
C ARG A 176 -6.96 -0.15 -7.79
N ARG A 177 -7.42 -1.28 -8.32
CA ARG A 177 -6.52 -2.36 -8.78
C ARG A 177 -5.42 -1.86 -9.73
N SER A 178 -4.23 -2.44 -9.61
CA SER A 178 -3.08 -2.20 -10.49
C SER A 178 -2.60 -3.53 -11.07
N ARG A 179 -2.89 -3.79 -12.36
CA ARG A 179 -2.48 -5.04 -13.02
C ARG A 179 -0.97 -5.16 -13.16
N SER A 180 -0.28 -4.07 -13.48
CA SER A 180 1.17 -4.05 -13.64
C SER A 180 1.93 -4.34 -12.35
N LYS A 181 1.38 -3.91 -11.20
CA LYS A 181 1.96 -4.16 -9.87
C LYS A 181 1.38 -5.39 -9.18
N GLY A 182 0.48 -6.14 -9.82
CA GLY A 182 -0.19 -7.29 -9.22
C GLY A 182 -1.00 -6.96 -7.96
N PHE A 183 -1.42 -5.71 -7.78
CA PHE A 183 -2.06 -5.24 -6.57
C PHE A 183 -3.58 -5.14 -6.76
N THR A 184 -4.35 -5.75 -5.85
CA THR A 184 -5.81 -5.64 -5.80
C THR A 184 -6.19 -5.27 -4.36
N PRO A 185 -6.74 -4.07 -4.12
CA PRO A 185 -7.17 -3.68 -2.78
C PRO A 185 -8.43 -4.45 -2.37
N GLU A 186 -8.59 -4.67 -1.07
CA GLU A 186 -9.75 -5.36 -0.49
C GLU A 186 -11.05 -4.58 -0.76
N ILE A 187 -10.98 -3.24 -0.79
CA ILE A 187 -12.05 -2.36 -1.26
C ILE A 187 -11.61 -1.76 -2.61
N ASP A 188 -11.84 -2.49 -3.71
CA ASP A 188 -11.51 -2.04 -5.08
C ASP A 188 -12.56 -1.10 -5.65
N LEU A 189 -12.18 0.15 -5.86
CA LEU A 189 -13.01 1.24 -6.36
C LEU A 189 -12.71 1.58 -7.82
N GLY A 190 -11.86 0.80 -8.50
CA GLY A 190 -11.42 1.05 -9.88
C GLY A 190 -12.07 0.19 -10.95
N GLY A 191 -13.08 -0.62 -10.61
CA GLY A 191 -13.81 -1.46 -11.55
C GLY A 191 -14.65 -0.67 -12.57
N PRO A 192 -15.48 -1.36 -13.38
CA PRO A 192 -16.43 -0.70 -14.28
C PRO A 192 -17.35 0.26 -13.49
N GLY A 193 -17.46 1.51 -13.94
CA GLY A 193 -18.19 2.56 -13.21
C GLY A 193 -17.50 3.05 -11.93
N GLY A 194 -16.24 2.66 -11.72
CA GLY A 194 -15.41 3.11 -10.61
C GLY A 194 -14.97 4.57 -10.75
N ASP A 195 -14.51 5.13 -9.65
CA ASP A 195 -14.12 6.53 -9.56
C ASP A 195 -12.70 6.74 -10.12
N PRO A 196 -12.55 7.50 -11.23
CA PRO A 196 -11.28 7.65 -11.92
C PRO A 196 -10.26 8.44 -11.10
N ALA A 197 -10.72 9.26 -10.15
CA ALA A 197 -9.90 10.12 -9.32
C ALA A 197 -9.33 9.39 -8.08
N ILE A 198 -9.56 8.08 -7.94
CA ILE A 198 -9.00 7.30 -6.85
C ILE A 198 -7.57 6.86 -7.16
N SER A 199 -6.72 6.72 -6.14
CA SER A 199 -5.33 6.24 -6.31
C SER A 199 -5.28 4.71 -6.23
N HIS A 200 -4.18 4.08 -6.67
CA HIS A 200 -4.06 2.63 -6.55
C HIS A 200 -4.14 2.15 -5.10
N ILE A 201 -3.42 2.83 -4.22
CA ILE A 201 -3.58 2.76 -2.78
C ILE A 201 -3.94 4.18 -2.37
N HIS A 202 -5.20 4.41 -2.02
CA HIS A 202 -5.70 5.75 -1.72
C HIS A 202 -5.87 5.94 -0.21
N ALA A 203 -6.41 4.94 0.47
CA ALA A 203 -6.50 4.94 1.92
C ALA A 203 -6.37 3.52 2.47
N VAL A 204 -6.10 3.42 3.76
CA VAL A 204 -5.94 2.15 4.46
C VAL A 204 -6.67 2.22 5.79
N LEU A 205 -7.52 1.22 6.05
CA LEU A 205 -8.10 0.99 7.35
C LEU A 205 -7.22 0.02 8.13
N LEU A 206 -6.89 0.37 9.37
CA LEU A 206 -6.08 -0.42 10.29
C LEU A 206 -6.96 -0.87 11.44
N SER A 207 -6.98 -2.18 11.70
CA SER A 207 -7.68 -2.74 12.85
C SER A 207 -6.94 -2.39 14.13
N ARG A 208 -7.67 -1.96 15.16
CA ARG A 208 -7.14 -1.55 16.45
C ARG A 208 -7.75 -2.36 17.58
N PRO A 209 -7.04 -2.47 18.73
CA PRO A 209 -7.57 -3.14 19.91
C PRO A 209 -8.97 -2.62 20.27
N GLY A 210 -9.82 -3.50 20.78
CA GLY A 210 -11.20 -3.16 21.15
C GLY A 210 -12.19 -3.08 19.99
N ASP A 211 -11.93 -3.80 18.89
CA ASP A 211 -12.76 -3.82 17.68
C ASP A 211 -13.05 -2.41 17.14
N THR A 212 -11.99 -1.61 16.98
CA THR A 212 -12.05 -0.27 16.38
C THR A 212 -11.20 -0.23 15.11
N TRP A 213 -11.41 0.81 14.29
CA TRP A 213 -10.67 1.01 13.06
C TRP A 213 -10.07 2.41 13.04
N SER A 214 -8.90 2.55 12.42
CA SER A 214 -8.31 3.84 12.10
C SER A 214 -8.05 3.97 10.61
N LEU A 215 -8.11 5.20 10.09
CA LEU A 215 -7.81 5.55 8.72
C LEU A 215 -6.40 6.10 8.60
N VAL A 216 -5.69 5.72 7.54
CA VAL A 216 -4.44 6.34 7.12
C VAL A 216 -4.50 6.60 5.62
N ASP A 217 -4.14 7.82 5.20
CA ASP A 217 -3.87 8.15 3.80
C ASP A 217 -2.35 8.00 3.54
N PRO A 218 -1.87 7.03 2.74
CA PRO A 218 -0.45 6.81 2.48
C PRO A 218 0.15 7.76 1.43
N GLY A 219 -0.54 8.83 1.05
CA GLY A 219 -0.11 9.76 0.00
C GLY A 219 -0.93 9.65 -1.28
N SER A 220 -2.25 9.61 -1.13
CA SER A 220 -3.19 9.70 -2.24
C SER A 220 -3.01 11.00 -3.01
N THR A 221 -3.40 10.99 -4.29
CA THR A 221 -3.21 12.16 -5.17
C THR A 221 -4.22 13.26 -4.89
N ASN A 222 -5.46 12.89 -4.55
CA ASN A 222 -6.58 13.82 -4.38
C ASN A 222 -6.99 14.01 -2.90
N GLY A 223 -6.26 13.40 -1.98
CA GLY A 223 -6.53 13.47 -0.54
C GLY A 223 -7.71 12.63 -0.09
N THR A 224 -7.79 12.45 1.22
CA THR A 224 -8.89 11.77 1.91
C THR A 224 -9.49 12.72 2.94
N THR A 225 -10.81 12.93 2.92
CA THR A 225 -11.50 13.74 3.96
C THR A 225 -12.44 12.87 4.77
N ILE A 226 -12.78 13.31 5.99
CA ILE A 226 -13.69 12.60 6.88
C ILE A 226 -14.84 13.54 7.25
N ASN A 227 -16.07 13.03 7.27
CA ASN A 227 -17.27 13.74 7.71
C ASN A 227 -17.49 15.10 7.01
N GLY A 228 -17.06 15.20 5.75
CA GLY A 228 -17.24 16.40 4.93
C GLY A 228 -16.34 17.57 5.30
N THR A 229 -15.24 17.33 6.03
CA THR A 229 -14.24 18.39 6.28
C THR A 229 -13.63 18.88 4.97
N ALA A 230 -13.47 20.19 4.83
CA ALA A 230 -12.82 20.78 3.67
C ALA A 230 -11.32 20.42 3.61
N ASN A 231 -10.69 20.24 4.77
CA ASN A 231 -9.29 19.86 4.88
C ASN A 231 -9.14 18.34 4.84
N PRO A 232 -8.33 17.78 3.92
CA PRO A 232 -7.94 16.39 3.95
C PRO A 232 -7.17 16.04 5.22
N ILE A 233 -7.23 14.78 5.62
CA ILE A 233 -6.36 14.25 6.67
C ILE A 233 -4.90 14.32 6.20
N ALA A 234 -3.98 14.54 7.14
CA ALA A 234 -2.56 14.53 6.82
C ALA A 234 -2.10 13.14 6.37
N HIS A 235 -1.25 13.08 5.36
CA HIS A 235 -0.68 11.81 4.91
C HIS A 235 0.13 11.13 6.02
N HIS A 236 0.07 9.81 6.07
CA HIS A 236 0.75 8.94 7.05
C HIS A 236 0.36 9.20 8.51
N VAL A 237 -0.64 10.05 8.76
CA VAL A 237 -1.22 10.26 10.08
C VAL A 237 -2.42 9.33 10.24
N GLU A 238 -2.45 8.66 11.39
CA GLU A 238 -3.54 7.78 11.74
C GLU A 238 -4.67 8.57 12.41
N VAL A 239 -5.88 8.39 11.88
CA VAL A 239 -7.10 9.02 12.41
C VAL A 239 -8.06 7.93 12.89
N PRO A 240 -8.42 7.88 14.19
CA PRO A 240 -9.38 6.91 14.69
C PRO A 240 -10.77 7.15 14.09
N LEU A 241 -11.48 6.07 13.75
CA LEU A 241 -12.83 6.12 13.18
C LEU A 241 -13.87 5.63 14.19
N ASN A 242 -15.06 6.19 14.07
CA ASN A 242 -16.24 5.85 14.84
C ASN A 242 -17.33 5.25 13.95
N ASP A 243 -18.37 4.72 14.59
CA ASP A 243 -19.57 4.30 13.88
C ASP A 243 -20.18 5.49 13.13
N SER A 244 -20.68 5.23 11.92
CA SER A 244 -21.29 6.20 11.01
C SER A 244 -20.36 7.27 10.44
N ASP A 245 -19.05 7.23 10.74
CA ASP A 245 -18.07 8.11 10.08
C ASP A 245 -18.09 7.90 8.55
N ARG A 246 -17.97 9.01 7.83
CA ARG A 246 -17.98 9.07 6.37
C ARG A 246 -16.59 9.41 5.87
N ILE A 247 -16.02 8.54 5.06
CA ILE A 247 -14.72 8.77 4.41
C ILE A 247 -15.00 9.14 2.96
N TYR A 248 -14.49 10.29 2.53
CA TYR A 248 -14.61 10.76 1.16
C TYR A 248 -13.27 10.64 0.45
N VAL A 249 -13.31 10.03 -0.74
CA VAL A 249 -12.15 9.76 -1.59
C VAL A 249 -12.53 9.96 -3.05
N GLY A 250 -11.57 10.33 -3.88
CA GLY A 250 -11.79 10.52 -5.32
C GLY A 250 -12.78 11.66 -5.61
N ALA A 251 -13.51 11.52 -6.72
CA ALA A 251 -14.39 12.55 -7.27
C ALA A 251 -15.81 12.51 -6.71
N TRP A 252 -16.29 11.33 -6.29
CA TRP A 252 -17.67 11.17 -5.81
C TRP A 252 -17.84 10.10 -4.73
N THR A 253 -16.78 9.38 -4.36
CA THR A 253 -16.94 8.18 -3.55
C THR A 253 -17.02 8.52 -2.05
N VAL A 254 -18.06 7.99 -1.40
CA VAL A 254 -18.20 7.98 0.06
C VAL A 254 -18.15 6.55 0.58
N ILE A 255 -17.50 6.37 1.72
CA ILE A 255 -17.45 5.11 2.47
C ILE A 255 -17.95 5.38 3.88
N ILE A 256 -19.10 4.83 4.23
CA ILE A 256 -19.73 4.98 5.54
C ILE A 256 -19.39 3.75 6.38
N LEU A 257 -18.80 3.98 7.54
CA LEU A 257 -18.46 2.91 8.49
C LEU A 257 -19.69 2.57 9.33
N GLN A 258 -19.97 1.29 9.49
CA GLN A 258 -21.10 0.80 10.27
C GLN A 258 -20.66 -0.29 11.22
N LYS A 259 -20.88 -0.06 12.51
CA LYS A 259 -20.69 -0.99 13.60
C LYS A 259 -21.97 -1.83 13.74
N GLY A 260 -21.84 -3.15 13.61
CA GLY A 260 -22.94 -4.12 13.60
C GLY A 260 -23.33 -4.67 14.95
#